data_AF-A0A5B8J6K0-F1
#
_entry.id   AF-A0A5B8J6K0-F1
#
_cell.length_a   1.000
_cell.length_b   1.000
_cell.length_c   1.000
_cell.angle_alpha   90.00
_cell.angle_beta   90.00
_cell.angle_gamma   90.00
#
_symmetry.space_group_name_H-M   'P 1'
#
loop_
_entity.id
_entity.type
_entity.pdbx_description
1 polymer ?
#
loop_
_entity_poly.entity_id
_entity_poly.type
_entity_poly.pdbx_seq_one_letter_code
_entity_poly.pdbx_strand_id
1 'polypeptide(L)'
;MELRALQRRKRDTTVKTRVAGRPKGKPSYGFPYVRVVTGGKIDRIALHPHASVGHLAVMYGERAGGNPRQPTSPKNILLSEAALGCLMHRRRPVIDQDGNPVRLCEGPWDRSTHEALKHCPEVRDTPFKGRRSGREYLLTEVALCGLCGNRLYTQSSADVPPRYVCTARNKGWLSPALPTRTPVLGGASPAGGQPLSFLVPQAG
;
A
#
# COMPACT_ATOMS: atom_id res chain seq x y z
N MET A 1 -20.32 -32.88 7.65
CA MET A 1 -19.20 -33.00 8.62
C MET A 1 -17.82 -33.11 7.95
N GLU A 2 -17.70 -33.58 6.71
CA GLU A 2 -16.41 -33.90 6.06
C GLU A 2 -15.49 -32.71 5.76
N LEU A 3 -16.03 -31.54 5.39
CA LEU A 3 -15.22 -30.35 5.08
C LEU A 3 -14.33 -29.92 6.25
N ARG A 4 -14.81 -30.06 7.50
CA ARG A 4 -14.05 -29.72 8.70
C ARG A 4 -12.88 -30.69 8.91
N ALA A 5 -13.06 -31.98 8.62
CA ALA A 5 -12.01 -32.98 8.72
C ALA A 5 -10.89 -32.74 7.68
N LEU A 6 -11.27 -32.43 6.44
CA LEU A 6 -10.31 -32.07 5.38
C LEU A 6 -9.52 -30.81 5.72
N GLN A 7 -10.18 -29.77 6.24
CA GLN A 7 -9.50 -28.55 6.66
C GLN A 7 -8.52 -28.78 7.82
N ARG A 8 -8.89 -29.63 8.79
CA ARG A 8 -8.00 -30.03 9.89
C ARG A 8 -6.77 -30.76 9.36
N ARG A 9 -6.95 -31.79 8.52
CA ARG A 9 -5.83 -32.52 7.89
C ARG A 9 -4.88 -31.56 7.16
N LYS A 10 -5.41 -30.65 6.32
CA LYS A 10 -4.58 -29.64 5.62
C LYS A 10 -3.82 -28.73 6.59
N ARG A 11 -4.42 -28.36 7.73
CA ARG A 11 -3.76 -27.59 8.79
C ARG A 11 -2.64 -28.41 9.43
N ASP A 12 -2.90 -29.66 9.79
CA ASP A 12 -1.92 -30.54 10.45
C ASP A 12 -0.74 -30.87 9.54
N THR A 13 -0.99 -31.14 8.25
CA THR A 13 0.09 -31.32 7.27
C THR A 13 0.95 -30.05 7.18
N THR A 14 0.32 -28.88 7.25
CA THR A 14 1.05 -27.59 7.23
C THR A 14 1.92 -27.43 8.47
N VAL A 15 1.38 -27.75 9.65
CA VAL A 15 2.13 -27.71 10.91
C VAL A 15 3.32 -28.68 10.86
N LYS A 16 3.09 -29.94 10.45
CA LYS A 16 4.17 -30.93 10.28
C LYS A 16 5.26 -30.47 9.31
N THR A 17 4.89 -29.92 8.15
CA THR A 17 5.88 -29.38 7.21
C THR A 17 6.70 -28.22 7.79
N ARG A 18 6.12 -27.40 8.66
CA ARG A 18 6.82 -26.29 9.32
C ARG A 18 7.78 -26.76 10.39
N VAL A 19 7.37 -27.71 11.22
CA VAL A 19 8.25 -28.35 12.22
C VAL A 19 9.46 -28.99 11.53
N ALA A 20 9.26 -29.56 10.34
CA ALA A 20 10.34 -30.09 9.51
C ALA A 20 11.17 -29.01 8.77
N GLY A 21 10.92 -27.72 8.99
CA GLY A 21 11.64 -26.62 8.31
C GLY A 21 11.37 -26.50 6.81
N ARG A 22 10.31 -27.14 6.29
CA ARG A 22 9.97 -27.07 4.85
C ARG A 22 9.05 -25.87 4.58
N PRO A 23 9.48 -24.89 3.75
CA PRO A 23 8.63 -23.75 3.39
C PRO A 23 7.44 -24.23 2.55
N LYS A 24 6.24 -23.74 2.89
CA LYS A 24 5.01 -24.07 2.17
C LYS A 24 4.80 -23.06 1.03
N GLY A 25 5.20 -23.45 -0.19
CA GLY A 25 4.93 -22.70 -1.42
C GLY A 25 6.19 -22.14 -2.08
N LYS A 26 6.01 -21.54 -3.26
CA LYS A 26 7.09 -20.87 -4.00
C LYS A 26 7.57 -19.64 -3.20
N PRO A 27 8.89 -19.40 -3.11
CA PRO A 27 9.42 -18.22 -2.43
C PRO A 27 8.87 -16.96 -3.09
N SER A 28 8.36 -16.04 -2.28
CA SER A 28 7.50 -14.95 -2.76
C SER A 28 8.27 -13.81 -3.47
N TYR A 29 9.60 -13.89 -3.56
CA TYR A 29 10.43 -12.72 -3.85
C TYR A 29 11.70 -12.97 -4.69
N GLY A 30 11.74 -14.05 -5.49
CA GLY A 30 12.88 -14.30 -6.39
C GLY A 30 14.15 -14.81 -5.71
N PHE A 31 14.03 -15.30 -4.48
CA PHE A 31 15.09 -15.95 -3.72
C PHE A 31 14.90 -17.47 -3.77
N PRO A 32 15.66 -18.22 -4.58
CA PRO A 32 15.66 -19.68 -4.52
C PRO A 32 16.26 -20.16 -3.19
N TYR A 33 15.56 -21.10 -2.57
CA TYR A 33 16.12 -21.91 -1.52
C TYR A 33 17.04 -22.96 -2.15
N VAL A 34 18.33 -22.90 -1.85
CA VAL A 34 19.31 -23.87 -2.32
C VAL A 34 19.44 -24.98 -1.28
N ARG A 35 19.34 -26.21 -1.75
CA ARG A 35 19.64 -27.42 -0.98
C ARG A 35 20.83 -28.10 -1.64
N VAL A 36 21.87 -28.36 -0.87
CA VAL A 36 23.06 -29.13 -1.25
C VAL A 36 22.67 -30.60 -1.41
N VAL A 37 21.79 -31.11 -0.54
CA VAL A 37 21.28 -32.49 -0.60
C VAL A 37 19.81 -32.50 -1.02
N THR A 38 19.49 -33.29 -2.03
CA THR A 38 18.10 -33.48 -2.50
C THR A 38 17.21 -33.98 -1.36
N GLY A 39 16.17 -33.21 -1.04
CA GLY A 39 15.24 -33.51 0.05
C GLY A 39 15.71 -33.10 1.46
N GLY A 40 16.95 -32.63 1.60
CA GLY A 40 17.53 -32.13 2.85
C GLY A 40 16.94 -30.81 3.34
N LYS A 41 17.52 -30.28 4.43
CA LYS A 41 17.22 -28.93 4.93
C LYS A 41 17.65 -27.87 3.89
N ILE A 42 17.17 -26.65 4.04
CA ILE A 42 17.61 -25.53 3.21
C ILE A 42 18.96 -25.08 3.76
N ASP A 43 20.00 -25.14 2.94
CA ASP A 43 21.34 -24.76 3.37
C ASP A 43 21.55 -23.25 3.27
N ARG A 44 21.07 -22.65 2.18
CA ARG A 44 21.18 -21.20 1.96
C ARG A 44 20.09 -20.64 1.08
N ILE A 45 19.81 -19.36 1.26
CA ILE A 45 19.06 -18.56 0.30
C ILE A 45 20.06 -17.98 -0.69
N ALA A 46 19.95 -18.32 -1.98
CA ALA A 46 20.72 -17.65 -3.01
C ALA A 46 19.90 -16.51 -3.61
N LEU A 47 20.56 -15.40 -3.97
CA LEU A 47 19.97 -14.45 -4.90
C LEU A 47 19.88 -15.15 -6.26
N HIS A 48 18.70 -15.19 -6.86
CA HIS A 48 18.62 -15.64 -8.24
C HIS A 48 19.39 -14.63 -9.12
N PRO A 49 20.33 -15.05 -9.98
CA PRO A 49 21.11 -14.12 -10.81
C PRO A 49 20.20 -13.25 -11.71
N HIS A 50 19.01 -13.75 -12.03
CA HIS A 50 17.97 -13.03 -12.78
C HIS A 50 16.80 -12.55 -11.91
N ALA A 51 16.95 -12.40 -10.59
CA ALA A 51 15.84 -11.94 -9.73
C ALA A 51 15.33 -10.55 -10.15
N SER A 52 16.21 -9.68 -10.68
CA SER A 52 15.84 -8.35 -11.19
C SER A 52 15.18 -8.39 -12.57
N VAL A 53 15.45 -9.42 -13.38
CA VAL A 53 15.06 -9.53 -14.79
C VAL A 53 14.09 -10.72 -14.92
N GLY A 54 12.79 -10.45 -15.09
CA GLY A 54 11.70 -11.46 -15.07
C GLY A 54 12.13 -12.88 -15.44
N HIS A 55 12.41 -13.71 -14.42
CA HIS A 55 13.04 -15.03 -14.57
C HIS A 55 12.31 -15.97 -15.54
N LEU A 56 10.98 -15.85 -15.65
CA LEU A 56 10.19 -16.64 -16.60
C LEU A 56 10.49 -16.28 -18.05
N ALA A 57 10.64 -14.98 -18.38
CA ALA A 57 10.97 -14.56 -19.75
C ALA A 57 12.34 -15.12 -20.18
N VAL A 58 13.32 -15.08 -19.28
CA VAL A 58 14.65 -15.66 -19.52
C VAL A 58 14.59 -17.19 -19.70
N MET A 59 13.78 -17.90 -18.91
CA MET A 59 13.62 -19.35 -19.02
C MET A 59 12.98 -19.80 -20.34
N TYR A 60 12.14 -18.95 -20.96
CA TYR A 60 11.45 -19.26 -22.22
C TYR A 60 12.10 -18.60 -23.45
N GLY A 61 13.32 -18.06 -23.32
CA GLY A 61 14.03 -17.44 -24.44
C GLY A 61 13.42 -16.12 -24.92
N GLU A 62 12.46 -15.57 -24.19
CA GLU A 62 11.91 -14.26 -24.49
C GLU A 62 12.92 -13.19 -24.08
N ARG A 63 13.13 -12.18 -24.94
CA ARG A 63 13.82 -10.96 -24.52
C ARG A 63 13.08 -10.45 -23.29
N ALA A 64 13.81 -10.23 -22.20
CA ALA A 64 13.24 -9.77 -20.97
C ALA A 64 12.66 -8.36 -21.15
N GLY A 65 11.44 -8.27 -21.68
CA GLY A 65 10.56 -7.12 -21.62
C GLY A 65 10.07 -7.03 -20.18
N GLY A 66 10.98 -6.69 -19.28
CA GLY A 66 10.70 -6.61 -17.86
C GLY A 66 9.70 -5.50 -17.63
N ASN A 67 8.44 -5.85 -17.35
CA ASN A 67 7.52 -4.92 -16.73
C ASN A 67 8.22 -4.37 -15.48
N PRO A 68 8.46 -3.05 -15.39
CA PRO A 68 9.12 -2.46 -14.24
C PRO A 68 8.42 -2.94 -12.98
N ARG A 69 9.17 -3.51 -12.05
CA ARG A 69 8.59 -3.91 -10.76
C ARG A 69 7.93 -2.68 -10.16
N GLN A 70 6.71 -2.83 -9.68
CA GLN A 70 6.08 -1.80 -8.86
C GLN A 70 7.05 -1.43 -7.73
N PRO A 71 7.33 -0.15 -7.47
CA PRO A 71 8.34 0.28 -6.50
C PRO A 71 8.06 -0.21 -5.08
N THR A 72 6.80 -0.54 -4.78
CA THR A 72 6.38 -1.20 -3.54
C THR A 72 6.96 -2.61 -3.38
N SER A 73 7.23 -3.33 -4.46
CA SER A 73 7.74 -4.70 -4.41
C SER A 73 9.18 -4.76 -3.87
N PRO A 74 10.17 -4.03 -4.44
CA PRO A 74 11.52 -3.95 -3.86
C PRO A 74 11.52 -3.45 -2.41
N LYS A 75 10.71 -2.43 -2.09
CA LYS A 75 10.60 -1.92 -0.72
C LYS A 75 10.13 -3.01 0.26
N ASN A 76 9.09 -3.76 -0.10
CA ASN A 76 8.60 -4.85 0.73
C ASN A 76 9.62 -6.01 0.87
N ILE A 77 10.44 -6.24 -0.15
CA ILE A 77 11.51 -7.24 -0.10
C ILE A 77 12.60 -6.82 0.88
N LEU A 78 13.11 -5.60 0.72
CA LEU A 78 14.24 -5.08 1.48
C LEU A 78 13.90 -4.82 2.96
N LEU A 79 12.64 -4.47 3.24
CA LEU A 79 12.17 -4.17 4.61
C LEU A 79 11.58 -5.39 5.34
N SER A 80 11.43 -6.52 4.65
CA SER A 80 10.92 -7.74 5.26
C SER A 80 12.02 -8.44 6.03
N GLU A 81 11.71 -8.95 7.23
CA GLU A 81 12.66 -9.75 8.01
C GLU A 81 13.11 -11.05 7.32
N ALA A 82 12.46 -11.44 6.21
CA ALA A 82 12.98 -12.47 5.33
C ALA A 82 14.41 -12.15 4.82
N ALA A 83 14.76 -10.86 4.67
CA ALA A 83 16.10 -10.42 4.30
C ALA A 83 17.17 -10.75 5.36
N LEU A 84 16.76 -11.04 6.59
CA LEU A 84 17.64 -11.50 7.68
C LEU A 84 17.76 -13.04 7.74
N GLY A 85 17.13 -13.73 6.78
CA GLY A 85 17.03 -15.19 6.74
C GLY A 85 15.94 -15.79 7.62
N CYS A 86 15.03 -14.97 8.17
CA CYS A 86 13.93 -15.45 9.00
C CYS A 86 12.82 -16.11 8.16
N LEU A 87 12.26 -17.20 8.67
CA LEU A 87 11.05 -17.81 8.11
C LEU A 87 9.85 -16.90 8.37
N MET A 88 9.14 -16.49 7.31
CA MET A 88 8.00 -15.59 7.41
C MET A 88 6.67 -16.31 7.18
N HIS A 89 5.63 -15.93 7.94
CA HIS A 89 4.25 -16.28 7.67
C HIS A 89 3.34 -15.05 7.84
N ARG A 90 2.58 -14.70 6.80
CA ARG A 90 1.67 -13.53 6.81
C ARG A 90 2.36 -12.23 7.27
N ARG A 91 3.56 -11.95 6.75
CA ARG A 91 4.39 -10.77 7.07
C ARG A 91 4.89 -10.70 8.52
N ARG A 92 4.86 -11.80 9.27
CA ARG A 92 5.47 -11.89 10.60
C ARG A 92 6.51 -13.02 10.62
N PRO A 93 7.61 -12.87 11.38
CA PRO A 93 8.53 -13.96 11.60
C PRO A 93 7.81 -15.11 12.32
N VAL A 94 8.11 -16.33 11.91
CA VAL A 94 7.69 -17.52 12.66
C VAL A 94 8.59 -17.59 13.89
N ILE A 95 7.97 -17.67 15.06
CA ILE A 95 8.64 -17.73 16.35
C ILE A 95 8.75 -19.19 16.78
N ASP A 96 9.92 -19.58 17.29
CA ASP A 96 10.19 -20.91 17.85
C ASP A 96 9.67 -21.03 19.29
N GLN A 97 9.81 -22.22 19.90
CA GLN A 97 9.43 -22.48 21.29
C GLN A 97 10.16 -21.55 22.28
N ASP A 98 11.39 -21.16 21.95
CA ASP A 98 12.21 -20.26 22.78
C ASP A 98 11.87 -18.77 22.61
N GLY A 99 10.85 -18.43 21.81
CA GLY A 99 10.49 -17.03 21.54
C GLY A 99 11.36 -16.33 20.50
N ASN A 100 12.34 -17.03 19.92
CA ASN A 100 13.22 -16.47 18.89
C ASN A 100 12.68 -16.68 17.47
N PRO A 101 12.91 -15.75 16.53
CA PRO A 101 12.58 -15.96 15.12
C PRO A 101 13.33 -17.15 14.52
N VAL A 102 12.60 -18.07 13.88
CA VAL A 102 13.18 -19.22 13.18
C VAL A 102 14.00 -18.72 11.99
N ARG A 103 15.33 -18.87 12.03
CA ARG A 103 16.24 -18.54 10.92
C ARG A 103 16.47 -19.79 10.07
N LEU A 104 16.22 -19.68 8.76
CA LEU A 104 16.48 -20.75 7.80
C LEU A 104 17.93 -20.72 7.29
N CYS A 105 18.51 -19.54 7.19
CA CYS A 105 19.84 -19.31 6.66
C CYS A 105 20.40 -17.99 7.19
N GLU A 106 21.68 -17.77 6.95
CA GLU A 106 22.27 -16.44 7.07
C GLU A 106 21.64 -15.53 6.01
N GLY A 107 21.09 -14.40 6.46
CA GLY A 107 20.53 -13.40 5.56
C GLY A 107 21.63 -12.61 4.87
N PRO A 108 21.36 -12.01 3.69
CA PRO A 108 22.32 -11.13 3.02
C PRO A 108 22.68 -9.84 3.79
N TRP A 109 22.00 -9.55 4.90
CA TRP A 109 22.20 -8.34 5.70
C TRP A 109 22.29 -8.66 7.18
N ASP A 110 23.11 -7.90 7.90
CA ASP A 110 23.10 -7.87 9.36
C ASP A 110 21.84 -7.19 9.91
N ARG A 111 21.49 -7.52 11.16
CA ARG A 111 20.33 -6.93 11.85
C ARG A 111 20.43 -5.41 11.89
N SER A 112 21.62 -4.87 12.18
CA SER A 112 21.89 -3.43 12.24
C SER A 112 21.62 -2.75 10.89
N THR A 113 22.13 -3.32 9.80
CA THR A 113 21.95 -2.79 8.44
C THR A 113 20.48 -2.83 8.01
N HIS A 114 19.75 -3.89 8.37
CA HIS A 114 18.33 -3.98 8.08
C HIS A 114 17.48 -2.97 8.87
N GLU A 115 17.79 -2.73 10.15
CA GLU A 115 17.11 -1.68 10.91
C GLU A 115 17.46 -0.29 10.36
N ALA A 116 18.72 -0.02 9.99
CA ALA A 116 19.10 1.21 9.30
C ALA A 116 18.31 1.39 8.00
N LEU A 117 18.17 0.33 7.19
CA LEU A 117 17.34 0.31 5.99
C LEU A 117 15.85 0.53 6.25
N LYS A 118 15.32 0.24 7.43
CA LYS A 118 13.93 0.60 7.78
C LYS A 118 13.77 2.10 8.04
N HIS A 119 14.82 2.76 8.51
CA HIS A 119 14.84 4.19 8.77
C HIS A 119 15.18 5.02 7.53
N CYS A 120 16.00 4.51 6.61
CA CYS A 120 16.36 5.19 5.37
C CYS A 120 15.21 5.53 4.40
N PRO A 121 14.12 4.74 4.25
CA PRO A 121 13.02 5.11 3.40
C PRO A 121 12.22 6.19 4.09
N GLU A 122 12.71 7.42 3.98
CA GLU A 122 11.92 8.61 4.13
C GLU A 122 10.60 8.40 3.39
N VAL A 123 9.51 8.83 4.03
CA VAL A 123 8.24 8.97 3.33
C VAL A 123 8.57 9.88 2.18
N ARG A 124 8.70 9.31 0.98
CA ARG A 124 8.85 10.12 -0.21
C ARG A 124 7.62 11.01 -0.18
N ASP A 125 7.82 12.30 0.03
CA ASP A 125 6.84 13.33 -0.29
C ASP A 125 6.71 13.32 -1.81
N THR A 126 6.21 12.21 -2.35
CA THR A 126 5.52 12.25 -3.60
C THR A 126 4.24 12.99 -3.25
N PRO A 127 4.09 14.27 -3.63
CA PRO A 127 2.77 14.86 -3.63
C PRO A 127 1.89 13.86 -4.36
N PHE A 128 0.75 13.53 -3.79
CA PHE A 128 -0.22 12.66 -4.43
C PHE A 128 -0.52 13.27 -5.80
N LYS A 129 0.17 12.78 -6.84
CA LYS A 129 -0.21 12.97 -8.23
C LYS A 129 -1.42 12.09 -8.36
N GLY A 130 -2.61 12.67 -8.29
CA GLY A 130 -3.79 11.92 -8.63
C GLY A 130 -3.61 11.29 -10.01
N ARG A 131 -4.40 10.25 -10.29
CA ARG A 131 -4.56 9.86 -11.70
C ARG A 131 -4.97 11.13 -12.42
N ARG A 132 -4.16 11.58 -13.39
CA ARG A 132 -4.58 12.61 -14.34
C ARG A 132 -5.86 12.07 -14.97
N SER A 133 -7.02 12.53 -14.49
CA SER A 133 -8.24 12.31 -15.23
C SER A 133 -8.05 13.06 -16.53
N GLY A 134 -8.22 12.40 -17.68
CA GLY A 134 -8.26 13.09 -18.98
C GLY A 134 -9.46 14.03 -19.14
N ARG A 135 -10.12 14.41 -18.03
CA ARG A 135 -11.24 15.31 -17.96
C ARG A 135 -10.75 16.59 -17.28
N GLU A 136 -10.95 17.71 -17.97
CA GLU A 136 -10.57 19.07 -17.55
C GLU A 136 -11.49 19.60 -16.44
N TYR A 137 -11.54 18.92 -15.31
CA TYR A 137 -12.21 19.47 -14.14
C TYR A 137 -11.23 20.36 -13.39
N LEU A 138 -11.36 21.66 -13.65
CA LEU A 138 -10.44 22.75 -13.27
C LEU A 138 -10.06 22.78 -11.78
N LEU A 139 -10.89 22.22 -10.88
CA LEU A 139 -10.66 22.23 -9.43
C LEU A 139 -10.32 20.85 -8.84
N THR A 140 -10.13 19.83 -9.68
CA THR A 140 -9.71 18.51 -9.21
C THR A 140 -8.33 18.64 -8.59
N GLU A 141 -8.17 18.10 -7.38
CA GLU A 141 -6.96 18.17 -6.54
C GLU A 141 -6.75 19.47 -5.73
N VAL A 142 -7.37 20.58 -6.11
CA VAL A 142 -7.23 21.88 -5.41
C VAL A 142 -8.37 22.13 -4.42
N ALA A 143 -9.59 21.73 -4.76
CA ALA A 143 -10.75 22.05 -3.93
C ALA A 143 -10.79 21.23 -2.63
N LEU A 144 -10.99 21.94 -1.52
CA LEU A 144 -11.16 21.38 -0.17
C LEU A 144 -12.58 21.65 0.33
N CYS A 145 -13.11 20.72 1.13
CA CYS A 145 -14.40 20.90 1.80
C CYS A 145 -14.26 21.94 2.93
N GLY A 146 -15.05 23.01 2.88
CA GLY A 146 -15.04 24.04 3.93
C GLY A 146 -15.41 23.53 5.33
N LEU A 147 -16.12 22.40 5.44
CA LEU A 147 -16.55 21.85 6.73
C LEU A 147 -15.51 20.91 7.37
N CYS A 148 -14.92 20.00 6.60
CA CYS A 148 -14.03 18.96 7.14
C CYS A 148 -12.59 19.05 6.64
N GLY A 149 -12.27 20.00 5.76
CA GLY A 149 -10.94 20.15 5.15
C GLY A 149 -10.54 19.05 4.18
N ASN A 150 -11.35 18.00 4.00
CA ASN A 150 -11.04 16.92 3.06
C ASN A 150 -11.18 17.37 1.60
N ARG A 151 -10.36 16.81 0.72
CA ARG A 151 -10.43 17.07 -0.74
C ARG A 151 -11.81 16.72 -1.30
N LEU A 152 -12.31 17.58 -2.18
CA LEU A 152 -13.52 17.31 -2.96
C LEU A 152 -13.17 16.36 -4.11
N TYR A 153 -14.09 15.45 -4.41
CA TYR A 153 -14.00 14.53 -5.55
C TYR A 153 -15.10 14.85 -6.55
N THR A 154 -14.79 14.80 -7.84
CA THR A 154 -15.75 15.07 -8.91
C THR A 154 -16.61 13.83 -9.15
N GLN A 155 -17.91 13.93 -8.83
CA GLN A 155 -18.89 12.91 -9.18
C GLN A 155 -19.50 13.27 -10.54
N SER A 156 -19.35 12.38 -11.53
CA SER A 156 -20.03 12.47 -12.82
C SER A 156 -21.09 11.39 -12.94
N SER A 157 -22.31 11.75 -13.33
CA SER A 157 -23.35 10.80 -13.79
C SER A 157 -23.71 11.12 -15.24
N ALA A 158 -24.41 10.21 -15.93
CA ALA A 158 -24.85 10.43 -17.30
C ALA A 158 -25.87 11.58 -17.40
N ASP A 159 -26.77 11.67 -16.42
CA ASP A 159 -27.93 12.57 -16.48
C ASP A 159 -27.72 13.94 -15.80
N VAL A 160 -26.60 14.13 -15.10
CA VAL A 160 -26.38 15.33 -14.28
C VAL A 160 -24.98 15.87 -14.53
N PRO A 161 -24.82 17.20 -14.68
CA PRO A 161 -23.51 17.80 -14.83
C PRO A 161 -22.58 17.43 -13.66
N PRO A 162 -21.26 17.32 -13.91
CA PRO A 162 -20.28 16.96 -12.91
C PRO A 162 -20.31 17.92 -11.73
N ARG A 163 -20.33 17.37 -10.52
CA ARG A 163 -20.37 18.15 -9.27
C ARG A 163 -19.24 17.74 -8.32
N TYR A 164 -18.72 18.70 -7.57
CA TYR A 164 -17.74 18.44 -6.54
C TYR A 164 -18.44 17.99 -5.25
N VAL A 165 -18.12 16.78 -4.80
CA VAL A 165 -18.70 16.18 -3.58
C VAL A 165 -17.58 15.95 -2.56
N CYS A 166 -17.87 16.24 -1.30
CA CYS A 166 -16.95 15.96 -0.21
C CYS A 166 -16.66 14.46 -0.10
N THR A 167 -15.37 14.08 -0.16
CA THR A 167 -14.95 12.68 -0.09
C THR A 167 -15.42 11.99 1.20
N ALA A 168 -15.35 12.69 2.35
CA ALA A 168 -15.79 12.14 3.62
C ALA A 168 -17.31 11.87 3.65
N ARG A 169 -18.13 12.81 3.15
CA ARG A 169 -19.59 12.59 3.03
C ARG A 169 -19.92 11.45 2.07
N ASN A 170 -19.26 11.39 0.91
CA ASN A 170 -19.50 10.34 -0.07
C ASN A 170 -19.14 8.94 0.44
N LYS A 171 -18.08 8.83 1.26
CA LYS A 171 -17.65 7.55 1.87
C LYS A 171 -18.34 7.24 3.21
N GLY A 172 -19.23 8.11 3.69
CA GLY A 172 -19.88 7.96 4.99
C GLY A 172 -18.91 8.04 6.18
N TRP A 173 -17.78 8.74 6.03
CA TRP A 173 -16.84 8.93 7.13
C TRP A 173 -17.42 9.95 8.10
N LEU A 174 -17.57 9.54 9.37
CA LEU A 174 -17.79 10.46 10.48
C LEU A 174 -16.56 11.37 10.55
N SER A 175 -16.68 12.56 9.98
CA SER A 175 -15.61 13.54 10.08
C SER A 175 -15.56 14.00 11.53
N PRO A 176 -14.39 14.00 12.20
CA PRO A 176 -14.28 14.75 13.44
C PRO A 176 -14.67 16.19 13.07
N ALA A 177 -15.68 16.74 13.74
CA ALA A 177 -16.01 18.15 13.60
C ALA A 177 -14.70 18.89 13.85
N LEU A 178 -14.18 19.57 12.82
CA LEU A 178 -13.05 20.46 13.05
C LEU A 178 -13.50 21.41 14.17
N PRO A 179 -12.66 21.68 15.19
CA PRO A 179 -12.95 22.74 16.13
C PRO A 179 -13.23 23.98 15.28
N THR A 180 -14.43 24.53 15.45
CA THR A 180 -14.91 25.70 14.74
C THR A 180 -13.77 26.70 14.79
N ARG A 181 -13.12 26.97 13.65
CA ARG A 181 -12.20 28.11 13.57
C ARG A 181 -13.08 29.31 13.84
N THR A 182 -13.05 29.78 15.08
CA THR A 182 -13.72 30.99 15.51
C THR A 182 -13.30 32.05 14.51
N PRO A 183 -14.22 32.68 13.76
CA PRO A 183 -13.85 33.79 12.91
C PRO A 183 -13.19 34.82 13.83
N VAL A 184 -11.92 35.14 13.55
CA VAL A 184 -11.29 36.31 14.13
C VAL A 184 -12.08 37.49 13.56
N LEU A 185 -13.06 37.93 14.33
CA LEU A 185 -13.81 39.18 14.13
C LEU A 185 -12.83 40.33 14.32
N GLY A 186 -12.05 40.61 13.29
CA GLY A 186 -11.34 41.87 13.10
C GLY A 186 -11.95 42.57 11.90
N GLY A 187 -12.95 43.41 12.14
CA GLY A 187 -13.59 44.17 11.06
C GLY A 187 -14.84 44.88 11.56
N ALA A 188 -14.62 46.09 12.06
CA ALA A 188 -15.65 47.01 12.53
C ALA A 188 -16.80 47.14 11.52
N SER A 189 -18.02 47.13 12.07
CA SER A 189 -19.24 47.55 11.40
C SER A 189 -19.18 49.06 11.12
N PRO A 190 -19.53 49.50 9.91
CA PRO A 190 -20.21 50.77 9.74
C PRO A 190 -21.68 50.51 9.42
N ALA A 191 -22.53 51.20 10.18
CA ALA A 191 -23.96 51.27 9.98
C ALA A 191 -24.31 51.83 8.59
N GLY A 192 -25.42 51.34 8.03
CA GLY A 192 -26.26 52.08 7.07
C GLY A 192 -25.95 51.85 5.59
N GLY A 193 -26.80 51.07 4.91
CA GLY A 193 -26.83 50.98 3.45
C GLY A 193 -28.11 50.29 2.99
N GLN A 194 -29.01 51.07 2.39
CA GLN A 194 -30.35 50.69 1.91
C GLN A 194 -30.33 49.59 0.82
N PRO A 195 -31.43 48.83 0.64
CA PRO A 195 -31.58 47.93 -0.49
C PRO A 195 -31.84 48.72 -1.79
N LEU A 196 -30.88 48.74 -2.71
CA LEU A 196 -31.10 49.18 -4.09
C LEU A 196 -31.81 48.08 -4.87
N SER A 197 -33.10 48.30 -5.14
CA SER A 197 -33.88 47.54 -6.10
C SER A 197 -33.38 47.83 -7.52
N PHE A 198 -32.80 46.84 -8.19
CA PHE A 198 -32.49 46.92 -9.62
C PHE A 198 -33.76 46.64 -10.43
N LEU A 199 -34.30 47.68 -11.05
CA LEU A 199 -35.28 47.60 -12.13
C LEU A 199 -34.56 47.17 -13.42
N VAL A 200 -35.00 46.07 -14.00
CA VAL A 200 -34.62 45.59 -15.33
C VAL A 200 -35.46 46.35 -16.37
N PRO A 201 -34.88 47.08 -17.33
CA PRO A 201 -35.64 47.61 -18.46
C PRO A 201 -35.88 46.49 -19.49
N GLN A 202 -37.15 46.27 -19.83
CA GLN A 202 -37.52 45.53 -21.04
C GLN A 202 -37.22 46.41 -22.26
N ALA A 203 -36.43 45.88 -23.20
CA ALA A 203 -36.28 46.46 -24.53
C ALA A 203 -37.45 45.98 -25.41
N GLY A 204 -38.18 46.94 -25.98
CA GLY A 204 -38.98 46.77 -27.19
C GLY A 204 -38.15 47.02 -28.43
#